data_AF-A0AA38TUA9-F1
#
_entry.id   AF-A0AA38TUA9-F1
#
_cell.length_a   1.000
_cell.length_b   1.000
_cell.length_c   1.000
_cell.angle_alpha   90.00
_cell.angle_beta   90.00
_cell.angle_gamma   90.00
#
_symmetry.space_group_name_H-M   'P 1'
#
loop_
_entity.id
_entity.type
_entity.pdbx_description
1 polymer ?
#
loop_
_entity_poly.entity_id
_entity_poly.type
_entity_poly.pdbx_seq_one_letter_code
_entity_poly.pdbx_strand_id
1 'polypeptide(L)'
;MYQLGLNGAGGGLGLAMGLFLGALDNPIMQDEMTGRQQFIYTAKQMGRRSWGSCKAFAVMGFIFSAAECVVEKARAKHDMTNTVAAGCVTGGAISAKGCPKAACVGCAGFAAFSVVIEKFLDRHGD
;
A
#
# COMPACT_ATOMS: atom_id res chain seq x y z
N MET A 1 -17.58 -7.75 9.89
CA MET A 1 -16.28 -8.33 10.29
C MET A 1 -15.21 -8.25 9.20
N TYR A 2 -15.50 -8.52 7.91
CA TYR A 2 -14.51 -8.40 6.82
C TYR A 2 -13.87 -7.00 6.65
N GLN A 3 -14.60 -5.90 6.89
CA GLN A 3 -14.04 -4.53 6.83
C GLN A 3 -13.05 -4.18 7.96
N LEU A 4 -13.11 -4.86 9.12
CA LEU A 4 -12.28 -4.52 10.29
C LEU A 4 -10.94 -5.28 10.28
N GLY A 5 -10.88 -6.46 9.66
CA GLY A 5 -9.65 -7.27 9.56
C GLY A 5 -8.66 -6.78 8.49
N LEU A 6 -9.14 -6.25 7.36
CA LEU A 6 -8.27 -5.83 6.24
C LEU A 6 -7.61 -4.46 6.47
N ASN A 7 -8.26 -3.56 7.21
CA ASN A 7 -7.68 -2.28 7.64
C ASN A 7 -6.45 -2.48 8.56
N GLY A 8 -6.40 -3.59 9.31
CA GLY A 8 -5.24 -3.97 10.12
C GLY A 8 -4.08 -4.55 9.31
N ALA A 9 -4.37 -5.34 8.27
CA ALA A 9 -3.35 -6.00 7.45
C ALA A 9 -2.54 -5.00 6.60
N GLY A 10 -3.22 -4.02 5.97
CA GLY A 10 -2.54 -2.97 5.19
C GLY A 10 -1.72 -2.02 6.06
N GLY A 11 -2.21 -1.68 7.26
CA GLY A 11 -1.47 -0.87 8.22
C GLY A 11 -0.23 -1.58 8.79
N GLY A 12 -0.35 -2.87 9.10
CA GLY A 12 0.78 -3.69 9.59
C GLY A 12 1.87 -3.89 8.54
N LEU A 13 1.51 -4.23 7.31
CA LEU A 13 2.45 -4.34 6.18
C LEU A 13 3.04 -2.98 5.81
N GLY A 14 2.26 -1.90 5.85
CA GLY A 14 2.75 -0.54 5.58
C GLY A 14 3.74 -0.03 6.63
N LEU A 15 3.54 -0.41 7.89
CA LEU A 15 4.47 -0.12 8.99
C LEU A 15 5.75 -0.94 8.86
N ALA A 16 5.65 -2.24 8.53
CA ALA A 16 6.80 -3.10 8.29
C ALA A 16 7.62 -2.64 7.06
N MET A 17 6.96 -2.34 5.95
CA MET A 17 7.59 -1.83 4.73
C MET A 17 8.19 -0.43 4.95
N GLY A 18 7.51 0.44 5.72
CA GLY A 18 8.02 1.76 6.07
C GLY A 18 9.24 1.72 6.99
N LEU A 19 9.28 0.75 7.92
CA LEU A 19 10.43 0.49 8.77
C LEU A 19 11.60 -0.09 7.96
N PHE A 20 11.33 -1.04 7.06
CA PHE A 20 12.33 -1.67 6.20
C PHE A 20 12.95 -0.68 5.20
N LEU A 21 12.14 0.09 4.48
CA LEU A 21 12.65 1.17 3.62
C LEU A 21 13.38 2.24 4.43
N GLY A 22 12.91 2.58 5.64
CA GLY A 22 13.60 3.51 6.52
C GLY A 22 14.96 2.99 7.02
N ALA A 23 15.11 1.67 7.13
CA ALA A 23 16.38 1.01 7.44
C ALA A 23 17.30 0.92 6.22
N LEU A 24 16.75 0.71 5.01
CA LEU A 24 17.51 0.69 3.75
C LEU A 24 17.96 2.09 3.29
N ASP A 25 17.17 3.12 3.57
CA ASP A 25 17.43 4.54 3.24
C ASP A 25 18.27 5.24 4.34
N ASN A 26 18.83 4.49 5.29
CA ASN A 26 19.89 4.97 6.19
C ASN A 26 21.25 4.65 5.53
N PRO A 27 21.79 5.50 4.64
CA PRO A 27 23.22 5.43 4.39
C PRO A 27 23.92 5.69 5.71
N ILE A 28 24.85 4.80 6.06
CA ILE A 28 25.76 4.89 7.20
C ILE A 28 26.68 6.11 7.00
N MET A 29 26.14 7.32 7.14
CA MET A 29 26.85 8.59 7.03
C MET A 29 26.48 9.46 8.23
N GLN A 30 27.01 9.09 9.38
CA GLN A 30 27.33 9.99 10.49
C GLN A 30 28.67 9.50 11.05
N ASP A 31 29.71 9.72 10.25
CA ASP A 31 31.04 9.96 10.79
C ASP A 31 30.83 11.12 11.81
N GLU A 32 31.11 10.86 13.09
CA GLU A 32 31.20 11.87 14.16
C GLU A 32 29.96 12.26 15.02
N MET A 33 29.07 11.32 15.41
CA MET A 33 28.29 11.51 16.66
C MET A 33 27.98 10.19 17.38
N THR A 34 28.03 10.23 18.72
CA THR A 34 27.73 9.12 19.66
C THR A 34 26.50 8.30 19.22
N GLY A 35 26.65 6.97 19.11
CA GLY A 35 25.61 6.06 18.57
C GLY A 35 24.22 6.16 19.21
N ARG A 36 24.09 6.72 20.42
CA ARG A 36 22.79 7.02 21.04
C ARG A 36 22.05 8.18 20.36
N GLN A 37 22.75 9.23 19.91
CA GLN A 37 22.13 10.37 19.24
C GLN A 37 21.68 10.00 17.83
N GLN A 38 22.51 9.26 17.09
CA GLN A 38 22.15 8.71 15.78
C GLN A 38 20.97 7.75 15.88
N PHE A 39 20.95 6.88 16.88
CA PHE A 39 19.80 6.00 17.11
C PHE A 39 18.53 6.77 17.45
N ILE A 40 18.60 7.84 18.27
CA ILE A 40 17.43 8.66 18.60
C ILE A 40 16.94 9.47 17.39
N TYR A 41 17.84 10.06 16.61
CA TYR A 41 17.48 10.79 15.39
C TYR A 41 16.89 9.86 14.34
N THR A 42 17.53 8.71 14.11
CA THR A 42 17.05 7.67 13.21
C THR A 42 15.71 7.12 13.68
N ALA A 43 15.53 6.79 14.96
CA ALA A 43 14.24 6.34 15.49
C ALA A 43 13.14 7.40 15.35
N LYS A 44 13.45 8.68 15.56
CA LYS A 44 12.49 9.78 15.41
C LYS A 44 12.11 10.02 13.95
N GLN A 45 13.07 9.98 13.03
CA GLN A 45 12.84 10.10 11.59
C GLN A 45 12.09 8.88 11.05
N MET A 46 12.45 7.69 11.51
CA MET A 46 11.83 6.43 11.12
C MET A 46 10.40 6.32 11.65
N GLY A 47 10.13 6.78 12.88
CA GLY A 47 8.78 6.87 13.43
C GLY A 47 7.89 7.85 12.66
N ARG A 48 8.42 9.03 12.30
CA ARG A 48 7.68 10.05 11.54
C ARG A 48 7.39 9.60 10.10
N ARG A 49 8.33 8.89 9.47
CA ARG A 49 8.16 8.28 8.14
C ARG A 49 7.20 7.10 8.19
N SER A 50 7.32 6.23 9.19
CA SER A 50 6.40 5.10 9.43
C SER A 50 4.96 5.57 9.61
N TRP A 51 4.74 6.67 10.33
CA TRP A 51 3.41 7.28 10.46
C TRP A 51 2.84 7.74 9.11
N GLY A 52 3.67 8.37 8.27
CA GLY A 52 3.29 8.76 6.91
C GLY A 52 2.96 7.57 6.02
N SER A 53 3.80 6.53 6.05
CA SER A 53 3.59 5.29 5.31
C SER A 53 2.32 4.56 5.76
N CYS A 54 2.14 4.36 7.06
CA CYS A 54 0.94 3.73 7.63
C CYS A 54 -0.34 4.45 7.17
N LYS A 55 -0.34 5.80 7.19
CA LYS A 55 -1.47 6.60 6.70
C LYS A 55 -1.73 6.35 5.21
N ALA A 56 -0.68 6.29 4.38
CA ALA A 56 -0.83 6.04 2.94
C ALA A 56 -1.39 4.64 2.66
N PHE A 57 -0.88 3.60 3.34
CA PHE A 57 -1.37 2.23 3.19
C PHE A 57 -2.78 2.02 3.73
N ALA A 58 -3.15 2.69 4.83
CA ALA A 58 -4.51 2.67 5.34
C ALA A 58 -5.49 3.31 4.34
N VAL A 59 -5.13 4.45 3.74
CA VAL A 59 -5.95 5.11 2.71
C VAL A 59 -6.08 4.24 1.46
N MET A 60 -4.98 3.64 1.00
CA MET A 60 -4.97 2.69 -0.12
C MET A 60 -5.93 1.51 0.13
N GLY A 61 -5.80 0.85 1.29
CA GLY A 61 -6.65 -0.29 1.65
C GLY A 61 -8.12 0.09 1.80
N PHE A 62 -8.41 1.27 2.35
CA PHE A 62 -9.78 1.77 2.48
C PHE A 62 -10.44 2.00 1.10
N ILE A 63 -9.73 2.66 0.17
CA ILE A 63 -10.25 2.93 -1.17
C ILE A 63 -10.49 1.62 -1.93
N PHE A 64 -9.56 0.66 -1.83
CA PHE A 64 -9.69 -0.65 -2.47
C PHE A 64 -10.95 -1.39 -1.97
N SER A 65 -11.13 -1.54 -0.65
CA SER A 65 -12.33 -2.21 -0.11
C SER A 65 -13.62 -1.45 -0.38
N ALA A 66 -13.59 -0.11 -0.40
CA ALA A 66 -14.77 0.69 -0.74
C ALA A 66 -15.17 0.47 -2.21
N ALA A 67 -14.18 0.44 -3.11
CA ALA A 67 -14.40 0.15 -4.52
C ALA A 67 -14.96 -1.27 -4.71
N GLU A 68 -14.36 -2.29 -4.10
CA GLU A 68 -14.89 -3.65 -4.18
C GLU A 68 -16.32 -3.75 -3.63
N CYS A 69 -16.61 -3.13 -2.48
CA CYS A 69 -17.96 -3.18 -1.90
C CYS A 69 -19.02 -2.48 -2.77
N VAL A 70 -18.68 -1.34 -3.38
CA VAL A 70 -19.58 -0.63 -4.30
C VAL A 70 -19.85 -1.48 -5.54
N VAL A 71 -18.81 -2.10 -6.11
CA VAL A 71 -18.99 -2.83 -7.36
C VAL A 71 -19.60 -4.22 -7.13
N GLU A 72 -19.34 -4.85 -5.99
CA GLU A 72 -20.04 -6.06 -5.54
C GLU A 72 -21.54 -5.80 -5.35
N LYS A 73 -21.91 -4.67 -4.73
CA LYS A 73 -23.33 -4.26 -4.61
C LYS A 73 -23.98 -3.94 -5.95
N ALA A 74 -23.24 -3.39 -6.91
CA ALA A 74 -23.77 -3.01 -8.22
C ALA A 74 -23.94 -4.20 -9.19
N ARG A 75 -23.07 -5.23 -9.09
CA ARG A 75 -23.06 -6.38 -10.01
C ARG A 75 -23.52 -7.70 -9.39
N ALA A 76 -23.64 -7.78 -8.06
CA ALA A 76 -23.94 -9.00 -7.29
C ALA A 76 -23.06 -10.22 -7.64
N LYS A 77 -21.89 -9.96 -8.24
CA LYS A 77 -20.88 -10.94 -8.62
C LYS A 77 -19.49 -10.37 -8.34
N HIS A 78 -18.62 -11.21 -7.81
CA HIS A 78 -17.20 -10.92 -7.67
C HIS A 78 -16.47 -11.51 -8.88
N ASP A 79 -16.19 -10.67 -9.87
CA ASP A 79 -15.45 -11.06 -11.08
C ASP A 79 -14.05 -10.43 -11.07
N MET A 80 -13.07 -11.12 -11.65
CA MET A 80 -11.66 -10.70 -11.75
C MET A 80 -11.51 -9.29 -12.35
N THR A 81 -12.27 -9.00 -13.40
CA THR A 81 -12.27 -7.69 -14.08
C THR A 81 -12.71 -6.55 -13.16
N ASN A 82 -13.50 -6.87 -12.15
CA ASN A 82 -14.05 -5.95 -11.17
C ASN A 82 -13.00 -5.56 -10.13
N THR A 83 -12.25 -6.56 -9.66
CA THR A 83 -11.11 -6.39 -8.75
C THR A 83 -9.99 -5.60 -9.43
N VAL A 84 -9.71 -5.90 -10.70
CA VAL A 84 -8.73 -5.16 -11.51
C VAL A 84 -9.17 -3.70 -11.69
N ALA A 85 -10.45 -3.44 -11.95
CA ALA A 85 -10.97 -2.09 -12.03
C ALA A 85 -10.87 -1.36 -10.69
N ALA A 86 -11.20 -2.00 -9.57
CA ALA A 86 -11.04 -1.45 -8.23
C ALA A 86 -9.56 -1.14 -7.91
N GLY A 87 -8.63 -2.02 -8.30
CA GLY A 87 -7.19 -1.81 -8.21
C GLY A 87 -6.71 -0.61 -9.04
N CYS A 88 -7.17 -0.51 -10.29
CA CYS A 88 -6.83 0.59 -11.19
C CYS A 88 -7.37 1.93 -10.67
N VAL A 89 -8.62 1.96 -10.16
CA VAL A 89 -9.24 3.13 -9.53
C VAL A 89 -8.47 3.55 -8.29
N THR A 90 -8.09 2.60 -7.44
CA THR A 90 -7.29 2.87 -6.24
C THR A 90 -5.92 3.45 -6.62
N GLY A 91 -5.14 2.74 -7.43
CA GLY A 91 -3.80 3.17 -7.86
C GLY A 91 -3.81 4.49 -8.62
N GLY A 92 -4.82 4.71 -9.45
CA GLY A 92 -5.07 5.97 -10.15
C GLY A 92 -5.45 7.11 -9.20
N ALA A 93 -6.34 6.88 -8.24
CA ALA A 93 -6.81 7.90 -7.30
C ALA A 93 -5.70 8.38 -6.35
N ILE A 94 -4.84 7.49 -5.84
CA ILE A 94 -3.71 7.93 -5.01
C ILE A 94 -2.66 8.67 -5.85
N SER A 95 -2.42 8.25 -7.08
CA SER A 95 -1.39 8.84 -7.96
C SER A 95 -1.86 10.10 -8.69
N ALA A 96 -3.17 10.38 -8.69
CA ALA A 96 -3.78 11.54 -9.35
C ALA A 96 -3.25 12.88 -8.83
N LYS A 97 -2.80 12.95 -7.57
CA LYS A 97 -2.25 14.18 -6.98
C LYS A 97 -0.86 14.56 -7.51
N GLY A 98 -0.15 13.63 -8.15
CA GLY A 98 1.19 13.88 -8.69
C GLY A 98 1.14 14.45 -10.09
N CYS A 99 0.70 13.61 -11.05
CA CYS A 99 0.62 13.93 -12.48
C CYS A 99 -0.34 12.96 -13.17
N PRO A 100 -0.94 13.32 -14.33
CA PRO A 100 -1.76 12.40 -15.13
C PRO A 100 -0.99 11.15 -15.55
N LYS A 101 0.29 11.29 -15.93
CA LYS A 101 1.16 10.14 -16.22
C LYS A 101 1.34 9.21 -15.01
N ALA A 102 1.48 9.78 -13.81
CA ALA A 102 1.59 8.98 -12.58
C ALA A 102 0.28 8.25 -12.28
N ALA A 103 -0.89 8.86 -12.56
CA ALA A 103 -2.18 8.18 -12.48
C ALA A 103 -2.29 7.00 -13.45
N CYS A 104 -1.85 7.15 -14.70
CA CYS A 104 -1.85 6.04 -15.67
C CYS A 104 -0.91 4.91 -15.25
N VAL A 105 0.31 5.24 -14.82
CA VAL A 105 1.28 4.26 -14.34
C VAL A 105 0.77 3.57 -13.06
N GLY A 106 0.16 4.32 -12.15
CA GLY A 106 -0.43 3.79 -10.92
C GLY A 106 -1.61 2.86 -11.21
N CYS A 107 -2.51 3.24 -12.12
CA CYS A 107 -3.62 2.41 -12.58
C CYS A 107 -3.11 1.10 -13.19
N ALA A 108 -2.18 1.19 -14.17
CA ALA A 108 -1.62 0.03 -14.85
C ALA A 108 -0.85 -0.90 -13.89
N GLY A 109 -0.07 -0.34 -12.96
CA GLY A 109 0.68 -1.11 -11.97
C GLY A 109 -0.22 -1.87 -11.01
N PHE A 110 -1.24 -1.20 -10.43
CA PHE A 110 -2.18 -1.86 -9.53
C PHE A 110 -3.08 -2.87 -10.27
N ALA A 111 -3.52 -2.56 -11.49
CA ALA A 111 -4.27 -3.49 -12.32
C ALA A 111 -3.47 -4.77 -12.64
N ALA A 112 -2.21 -4.62 -13.06
CA ALA A 112 -1.33 -5.75 -13.35
C ALA A 112 -1.05 -6.59 -12.09
N PHE A 113 -0.81 -5.93 -10.94
CA PHE A 113 -0.59 -6.62 -9.67
C PHE A 113 -1.82 -7.42 -9.22
N SER A 114 -3.03 -6.85 -9.34
CA SER A 114 -4.28 -7.56 -9.05
C SER A 114 -4.41 -8.82 -9.88
N VAL A 115 -4.21 -8.75 -11.21
CA VAL A 115 -4.27 -9.93 -12.10
C VAL A 115 -3.28 -11.02 -11.67
N VAL A 116 -2.06 -10.62 -11.30
CA VAL A 116 -1.01 -11.58 -10.89
C VAL A 116 -1.37 -12.29 -9.59
N ILE A 117 -1.84 -11.55 -8.58
CA ILE A 117 -2.26 -12.11 -7.28
C ILE A 117 -3.43 -13.08 -7.48
N GLU A 118 -4.42 -12.68 -8.26
CA GLU A 118 -5.60 -13.49 -8.58
C GLU A 118 -5.23 -14.78 -9.32
N LYS A 119 -4.34 -14.71 -10.33
CA LYS A 119 -3.83 -15.91 -10.99
C LYS A 119 -2.97 -16.79 -10.08
N PHE A 120 -2.26 -16.20 -9.12
CA PHE A 120 -1.47 -16.95 -8.17
C PHE A 120 -2.36 -17.70 -7.16
N LEU A 121 -3.38 -17.04 -6.63
CA LEU A 121 -4.39 -17.62 -5.74
C LEU A 121 -5.17 -18.75 -6.43
N ASP A 122 -5.60 -18.54 -7.68
CA ASP A 122 -6.28 -19.55 -8.49
C ASP A 122 -5.41 -20.80 -8.72
N ARG A 123 -4.07 -20.62 -8.84
CA ARG A 123 -3.13 -21.71 -9.11
C ARG A 123 -2.57 -22.41 -7.88
N HIS A 124 -2.80 -21.88 -6.67
CA HIS A 124 -2.32 -22.42 -5.39
C HIS A 124 -3.47 -22.75 -4.41
N GLY A 125 -4.73 -22.65 -4.85
CA GLY A 125 -5.93 -22.90 -4.06
C GLY A 125 -6.46 -24.34 -4.10
N ASP A 126 -5.77 -25.25 -4.81
CA ASP A 126 -5.96 -26.71 -4.78
C ASP A 126 -4.96 -27.38 -3.82
#